data_AF-A0A0M0JY07-F1
#
_entry.id   AF-A0A0M0JY07-F1
#
_cell.length_a   1.000
_cell.length_b   1.000
_cell.length_c   1.000
_cell.angle_alpha   90.00
_cell.angle_beta   90.00
_cell.angle_gamma   90.00
#
_symmetry.space_group_name_H-M   'P 1'
#
loop_
_entity.id
_entity.type
_entity.pdbx_description
1 polymer ?
#
loop_
_entity_poly.entity_id
_entity_poly.type
_entity_poly.pdbx_seq_one_letter_code
_entity_poly.pdbx_strand_id
1 'polypeptide(L)'
;MKNDQEEPAKSLAPFIKRTPYANPLWPIHLFFNKKFTVHRFLGLVYLVQYLVAWRMYLTDYEGFAKSPLIWAMPLNGVVQALSATYYFSFLPKKADPGYYSDRSALSYDFVKENIFFSSILLWQWVYYCPTFYGPLTTGRVLTVVEHAFVFLPYFFRDLVPKTSFRASMKSDTNKTEGNAYFFFIVTHVTKLFYLWAKWYIGFFFNYLRYLNLVNDNQRREMYRLLLFSAFATTVSMFLHTLKFKGYMGPRTAFLTYMASYLATFYSIVRLYTLFLGQTPLVGITLVAMLLNRFGHLLVGKNCLAMLGGERAPLLGQAWQLVTMGLLLGVRSGYFGMEMLSRVLIATVCAFGAWVF
;
A
#
# COMPACT_ATOMS: atom_id res chain seq x y z
N MET A 1 11.54 35.20 -12.12
CA MET A 1 11.80 33.83 -11.64
C MET A 1 13.26 33.73 -11.28
N LYS A 2 13.60 33.65 -9.99
CA LYS A 2 14.98 33.41 -9.57
C LYS A 2 15.29 31.94 -9.89
N ASN A 3 16.33 31.71 -10.69
CA ASN A 3 16.92 30.38 -10.80
C ASN A 3 17.48 30.04 -9.43
N ASP A 4 16.74 29.25 -8.66
CA ASP A 4 17.28 28.55 -7.50
C ASP A 4 18.37 27.61 -8.03
N GLN A 5 19.60 28.09 -8.04
CA GLN A 5 20.77 27.25 -8.23
C GLN A 5 20.74 26.25 -7.07
N GLU A 6 20.36 25.00 -7.37
CA GLU A 6 20.49 23.88 -6.46
C GLU A 6 21.95 23.81 -6.04
N GLU A 7 22.24 24.29 -4.82
CA GLU A 7 23.54 24.14 -4.18
C GLU A 7 23.88 22.64 -4.26
N PRO A 8 25.01 22.26 -4.90
CA PRO A 8 25.33 20.86 -5.13
C PRO A 8 25.34 20.17 -3.77
N ALA A 9 24.39 19.27 -3.56
CA ALA A 9 24.17 18.58 -2.29
C ALA A 9 25.54 18.13 -1.75
N LYS A 10 26.02 18.80 -0.70
CA LYS A 10 27.31 18.52 -0.06
C LYS A 10 27.44 17.01 0.02
N SER A 11 28.43 16.47 -0.69
CA SER A 11 28.49 15.02 -0.94
C SER A 11 28.37 14.30 0.40
N LEU A 12 27.42 13.38 0.51
CA LEU A 12 27.21 12.53 1.69
C LEU A 12 28.40 11.58 1.96
N ALA A 13 29.51 11.75 1.24
CA ALA A 13 30.72 10.96 1.31
C ALA A 13 31.38 10.86 2.70
N PRO A 14 31.34 11.86 3.61
CA PRO A 14 32.01 11.72 4.90
C PRO A 14 31.20 10.91 5.93
N PHE A 15 29.95 10.51 5.65
CA PHE A 15 29.13 9.76 6.62
C PHE A 15 29.43 8.25 6.66
N ILE A 16 30.30 7.73 5.78
CA ILE A 16 30.77 6.34 5.80
C ILE A 16 32.09 6.24 6.58
N LYS A 17 32.12 6.69 7.84
CA LYS A 17 33.24 6.40 8.76
C LYS A 17 32.72 5.62 9.97
N ARG A 18 33.11 4.34 9.99
CA ARG A 18 32.79 3.25 10.93
C ARG A 18 31.38 2.68 10.76
N THR A 19 31.33 1.44 10.28
CA THR A 19 30.11 0.64 10.31
C THR A 19 29.68 0.44 11.77
N PRO A 20 28.45 0.82 12.13
CA PRO A 20 28.02 0.83 13.52
C PRO A 20 27.80 -0.59 14.12
N TYR A 21 28.01 -1.65 13.34
CA TYR A 21 27.89 -3.06 13.78
C TYR A 21 28.91 -3.48 14.84
N ALA A 22 30.00 -2.71 15.02
CA ALA A 22 30.98 -3.02 16.06
C ALA A 22 30.43 -2.86 17.49
N ASN A 23 29.31 -2.15 17.67
CA ASN A 23 28.71 -1.94 18.98
C ASN A 23 27.50 -2.87 19.17
N PRO A 24 27.55 -3.90 20.06
CA PRO A 24 26.41 -4.80 20.31
C PRO A 24 25.18 -4.08 20.90
N LEU A 25 25.37 -2.89 21.48
CA LEU A 25 24.30 -2.06 22.04
C LEU A 25 23.62 -1.16 21.00
N TRP A 26 23.91 -1.33 19.71
CA TRP A 26 23.28 -0.55 18.64
C TRP A 26 21.74 -0.55 18.68
N PRO A 27 21.02 -1.63 19.06
CA PRO A 27 19.56 -1.58 19.14
C PRO A 27 19.09 -0.61 20.23
N ILE A 28 19.79 -0.59 21.38
CA ILE A 28 19.49 0.34 22.46
C ILE A 28 19.70 1.77 21.98
N HIS A 29 20.81 2.06 21.32
CA HIS A 29 21.07 3.38 20.74
C HIS A 29 20.07 3.77 19.65
N LEU A 30 19.53 2.79 18.93
CA LEU A 30 18.55 3.02 17.89
C LEU A 30 17.21 3.50 18.47
N PHE A 31 16.74 2.90 19.56
CA PHE A 31 15.43 3.21 20.13
C PHE A 31 15.46 4.26 21.25
N PHE A 32 16.52 4.32 22.06
CA PHE A 32 16.55 5.11 23.30
C PHE A 32 17.42 6.38 23.23
N ASN A 33 17.71 6.88 22.02
CA ASN A 33 18.36 8.19 21.88
C ASN A 33 17.35 9.32 22.14
N LYS A 34 17.82 10.42 22.74
CA LYS A 34 17.02 11.64 23.03
C LYS A 34 16.40 12.28 21.78
N LYS A 35 17.03 12.15 20.62
CA LYS A 35 16.50 12.72 19.37
C LYS A 35 15.39 11.83 18.80
N PHE A 36 14.18 12.38 18.67
CA PHE A 36 12.99 11.68 18.16
C PHE A 36 12.50 10.53 19.07
N THR A 37 12.63 10.70 20.40
CA THR A 37 12.31 9.64 21.37
C THR A 37 10.89 9.08 21.21
N VAL A 38 9.88 9.95 21.05
CA VAL A 38 8.48 9.50 20.89
C VAL A 38 8.31 8.62 19.64
N HIS A 39 8.82 9.08 18.49
CA HIS A 39 8.75 8.31 17.23
C HIS A 39 9.46 6.95 17.34
N ARG A 40 10.65 6.93 17.96
CA ARG A 40 11.42 5.70 18.15
C ARG A 40 10.72 4.73 19.10
N PHE A 41 10.17 5.24 20.20
CA PHE A 41 9.41 4.45 21.16
C PHE A 41 8.18 3.82 20.50
N LEU A 42 7.39 4.60 19.77
CA LEU A 42 6.23 4.08 19.01
C LEU A 42 6.66 3.02 17.98
N GLY A 43 7.78 3.24 17.30
CA GLY A 43 8.37 2.25 16.39
C GLY A 43 8.76 0.95 17.10
N LEU A 44 9.36 1.02 18.29
CA LEU A 44 9.66 -0.17 19.10
C LEU A 44 8.38 -0.90 19.53
N VAL A 45 7.39 -0.16 20.03
CA VAL A 45 6.09 -0.71 20.42
C VAL A 45 5.44 -1.41 19.22
N TYR A 46 5.50 -0.81 18.02
CA TYR A 46 4.97 -1.41 16.80
C TYR A 46 5.66 -2.73 16.48
N LEU A 47 6.99 -2.79 16.55
CA LEU A 47 7.76 -4.02 16.28
C LEU A 47 7.41 -5.12 17.29
N VAL A 48 7.26 -4.77 18.58
CA VAL A 48 6.82 -5.73 19.61
C VAL A 48 5.40 -6.22 19.30
N GLN A 49 4.45 -5.31 19.02
CA GLN A 49 3.09 -5.67 18.63
C GLN A 49 3.06 -6.59 17.41
N TYR A 50 3.89 -6.30 16.41
CA TYR A 50 4.02 -7.09 15.18
C TYR A 50 4.50 -8.52 15.45
N LEU A 51 5.54 -8.67 16.29
CA LEU A 51 6.06 -10.00 16.66
C LEU A 51 5.06 -10.78 17.51
N VAL A 52 4.39 -10.13 18.47
CA VAL A 52 3.34 -10.77 19.26
C VAL A 52 2.16 -11.18 18.38
N ALA A 53 1.74 -10.33 17.44
CA ALA A 53 0.68 -10.63 16.49
C ALA A 53 1.01 -11.86 15.64
N TRP A 54 2.25 -11.97 15.13
CA TRP A 54 2.70 -13.18 14.42
C TRP A 54 2.69 -14.42 15.30
N ARG A 55 3.24 -14.32 16.52
CA ARG A 55 3.24 -15.44 17.47
C ARG A 55 1.83 -15.92 17.71
N MET A 56 0.92 -15.02 18.09
CA MET A 56 -0.49 -15.37 18.35
C MET A 56 -1.15 -15.93 17.09
N TYR A 57 -0.97 -15.31 15.92
CA TYR A 57 -1.54 -15.83 14.67
C TYR A 57 -1.13 -17.29 14.38
N LEU A 58 0.12 -17.65 14.70
CA LEU A 58 0.67 -18.99 14.46
C LEU A 58 0.29 -20.00 15.55
N THR A 59 0.22 -19.59 16.82
CA THR A 59 0.02 -20.51 17.96
C THR A 59 -1.41 -20.54 18.50
N ASP A 60 -2.13 -19.42 18.44
CA ASP A 60 -3.49 -19.24 18.97
C ASP A 60 -4.25 -18.20 18.14
N TYR A 61 -4.74 -18.65 16.97
CA TYR A 61 -5.43 -17.76 16.04
C TYR A 61 -6.75 -17.21 16.61
N GLU A 62 -7.46 -17.98 17.43
CA GLU A 62 -8.71 -17.52 18.05
C GLU A 62 -8.44 -16.39 19.05
N GLY A 63 -7.42 -16.56 19.90
CA GLY A 63 -6.95 -15.49 20.79
C GLY A 63 -6.49 -14.27 20.00
N PHE A 64 -5.75 -14.46 18.90
CA PHE A 64 -5.35 -13.37 18.01
C PHE A 64 -6.55 -12.60 17.45
N ALA A 65 -7.55 -13.30 16.90
CA ALA A 65 -8.72 -12.70 16.26
C ALA A 65 -9.61 -11.90 17.22
N LYS A 66 -9.59 -12.24 18.52
CA LYS A 66 -10.30 -11.51 19.59
C LYS A 66 -9.42 -10.47 20.29
N SER A 67 -8.12 -10.47 20.02
CA SER A 67 -7.18 -9.61 20.73
C SER A 67 -7.29 -8.14 20.31
N PRO A 68 -6.93 -7.19 21.19
CA PRO A 68 -6.80 -5.78 20.82
C PRO A 68 -5.75 -5.51 19.74
N LEU A 69 -4.82 -6.46 19.48
CA LEU A 69 -3.78 -6.29 18.46
C LEU A 69 -4.36 -6.10 17.06
N ILE A 70 -5.57 -6.63 16.80
CA ILE A 70 -6.28 -6.46 15.52
C ILE A 70 -6.41 -4.99 15.14
N TRP A 71 -6.69 -4.10 16.09
CA TRP A 71 -6.85 -2.67 15.82
C TRP A 71 -5.68 -1.83 16.35
N ALA A 72 -5.08 -2.22 17.47
CA ALA A 72 -4.02 -1.44 18.12
C ALA A 72 -2.72 -1.42 17.30
N MET A 73 -2.34 -2.53 16.68
CA MET A 73 -1.12 -2.60 15.86
C MET A 73 -1.22 -1.71 14.61
N PRO A 74 -2.24 -1.83 13.74
CA PRO A 74 -2.33 -0.95 12.58
C PRO A 74 -2.60 0.51 12.95
N LEU A 75 -3.28 0.79 14.07
CA LEU A 75 -3.43 2.15 14.59
C LEU A 75 -2.07 2.74 14.96
N ASN A 76 -1.21 1.97 15.64
CA ASN A 76 0.15 2.39 15.93
C ASN A 76 0.94 2.64 14.63
N GLY A 77 0.70 1.87 13.56
CA GLY A 77 1.26 2.17 12.23
C GLY A 77 0.88 3.57 11.71
N VAL A 78 -0.39 3.97 11.85
CA VAL A 78 -0.85 5.33 11.50
C VAL A 78 -0.19 6.39 12.37
N VAL A 79 -0.16 6.19 13.69
CA VAL A 79 0.49 7.12 14.63
C VAL A 79 2.00 7.23 14.35
N GLN A 80 2.64 6.13 13.97
CA GLN A 80 4.05 6.12 13.57
C GLN A 80 4.26 6.95 12.30
N ALA A 81 3.42 6.82 11.27
CA ALA A 81 3.50 7.62 10.05
C ALA A 81 3.25 9.12 10.31
N LEU A 82 2.29 9.46 11.16
CA LEU A 82 2.03 10.83 11.60
C LEU A 82 3.21 11.43 12.37
N SER A 83 3.76 10.68 13.34
CA SER A 83 4.93 11.12 14.10
C SER A 83 6.17 11.27 13.20
N ALA A 84 6.36 10.39 12.21
CA ALA A 84 7.43 10.49 11.22
C ALA A 84 7.32 11.79 10.41
N THR A 85 6.10 12.13 9.99
CA THR A 85 5.81 13.38 9.26
C THR A 85 6.14 14.60 10.11
N TYR A 86 5.81 14.57 11.40
CA TYR A 86 6.14 15.66 12.31
C TYR A 86 7.67 15.82 12.53
N TYR A 87 8.36 14.73 12.85
CA TYR A 87 9.77 14.76 13.24
C TYR A 87 10.76 14.85 12.07
N PHE A 88 10.39 14.37 10.87
CA PHE A 88 11.27 14.31 9.70
C PHE A 88 10.95 15.38 8.65
N SER A 89 10.43 16.53 9.08
CA SER A 89 10.14 17.70 8.22
C SER A 89 11.36 18.30 7.53
N PHE A 90 12.58 17.96 7.97
CA PHE A 90 13.85 18.34 7.34
C PHE A 90 14.21 17.52 6.09
N LEU A 91 13.48 16.44 5.78
CA LEU A 91 13.74 15.64 4.59
C LEU A 91 13.42 16.42 3.31
N PRO A 92 14.11 16.13 2.19
CA PRO A 92 13.87 16.82 0.92
C PRO A 92 12.46 16.52 0.40
N LYS A 93 11.79 17.55 -0.12
CA LYS A 93 10.49 17.43 -0.80
C LYS A 93 10.74 17.18 -2.27
N LYS A 94 10.53 15.94 -2.72
CA LYS A 94 10.80 15.54 -4.11
C LYS A 94 9.90 14.38 -4.53
N ALA A 95 9.63 14.31 -5.83
CA ALA A 95 8.79 13.26 -6.42
C ALA A 95 9.44 11.87 -6.39
N ASP A 96 10.78 11.78 -6.37
CA ASP A 96 11.49 10.50 -6.16
C ASP A 96 11.35 10.09 -4.69
N PRO A 97 10.77 8.92 -4.37
CA PRO A 97 10.64 8.49 -2.98
C PRO A 97 11.98 8.35 -2.25
N GLY A 98 13.11 8.21 -2.95
CA GLY A 98 14.43 7.97 -2.35
C GLY A 98 14.55 6.58 -1.70
N TYR A 99 13.49 5.78 -1.77
CA TYR A 99 13.50 4.40 -1.30
C TYR A 99 14.39 3.56 -2.22
N TYR A 100 14.15 3.59 -3.55
CA TYR A 100 14.78 2.74 -4.59
C TYR A 100 16.17 3.23 -5.05
N SER A 101 17.04 3.48 -4.07
CA SER A 101 18.35 4.07 -4.25
C SER A 101 19.29 3.63 -3.10
N ASP A 102 20.60 3.62 -3.35
CA ASP A 102 21.63 3.42 -2.33
C ASP A 102 22.25 4.73 -1.79
N ARG A 103 22.06 5.87 -2.47
CA ARG A 103 22.64 7.16 -2.08
C ARG A 103 21.61 8.20 -1.57
N SER A 104 20.34 8.00 -1.88
CA SER A 104 19.29 8.99 -1.68
C SER A 104 18.64 8.86 -0.31
N ALA A 105 18.48 9.99 0.37
CA ALA A 105 17.60 10.08 1.52
C ALA A 105 16.14 9.91 1.09
N LEU A 106 15.32 9.42 2.01
CA LEU A 106 13.88 9.28 1.82
C LEU A 106 13.23 10.65 1.59
N SER A 107 12.28 10.74 0.66
CA SER A 107 11.53 11.98 0.42
C SER A 107 10.54 12.25 1.54
N TYR A 108 10.40 13.51 1.96
CA TYR A 108 9.37 13.92 2.90
C TYR A 108 7.95 13.59 2.39
N ASP A 109 7.75 13.70 1.08
CA ASP A 109 6.48 13.38 0.44
C ASP A 109 6.17 11.87 0.53
N PHE A 110 7.20 11.01 0.52
CA PHE A 110 7.03 9.58 0.72
C PHE A 110 6.63 9.26 2.17
N VAL A 111 7.19 9.96 3.16
CA VAL A 111 6.79 9.81 4.57
C VAL A 111 5.30 10.16 4.73
N LYS A 112 4.88 11.29 4.18
CA LYS A 112 3.49 11.74 4.22
C LYS A 112 2.55 10.80 3.48
N GLU A 113 2.96 10.32 2.31
CA GLU A 113 2.23 9.32 1.55
C GLU A 113 1.97 8.05 2.37
N ASN A 114 2.90 7.66 3.25
CA ASN A 114 2.71 6.48 4.09
C ASN A 114 1.57 6.59 5.11
N ILE A 115 1.11 7.81 5.45
CA ILE A 115 -0.09 8.02 6.27
C ILE A 115 -1.30 7.36 5.59
N PHE A 116 -1.46 7.58 4.28
CA PHE A 116 -2.56 7.01 3.52
C PHE A 116 -2.51 5.48 3.49
N PHE A 117 -1.35 4.90 3.20
CA PHE A 117 -1.20 3.44 3.17
C PHE A 117 -1.43 2.79 4.55
N SER A 118 -0.95 3.44 5.61
CA SER A 118 -1.18 2.97 6.98
C SER A 118 -2.65 3.07 7.38
N SER A 119 -3.36 4.13 6.97
CA SER A 119 -4.78 4.31 7.26
C SER A 119 -5.67 3.32 6.51
N ILE A 120 -5.36 3.02 5.24
CA ILE A 120 -6.06 1.96 4.50
C ILE A 120 -5.83 0.61 5.18
N LEU A 121 -4.60 0.33 5.61
CA LEU A 121 -4.30 -0.90 6.31
C LEU A 121 -5.13 -1.00 7.61
N LEU A 122 -5.16 0.06 8.43
CA LEU A 122 -6.02 0.13 9.62
C LEU A 122 -7.48 -0.16 9.30
N TRP A 123 -8.02 0.47 8.25
CA TRP A 123 -9.38 0.19 7.79
C TRP A 123 -9.57 -1.30 7.50
N GLN A 124 -8.68 -1.94 6.73
CA GLN A 124 -8.81 -3.35 6.36
C GLN A 124 -8.79 -4.29 7.57
N TRP A 125 -7.92 -4.02 8.54
CA TRP A 125 -7.84 -4.80 9.78
C TRP A 125 -9.14 -4.73 10.60
N VAL A 126 -9.67 -3.51 10.78
CA VAL A 126 -10.94 -3.29 11.48
C VAL A 126 -12.10 -3.90 10.71
N TYR A 127 -12.14 -3.70 9.39
CA TYR A 127 -13.22 -4.13 8.52
C TYR A 127 -13.33 -5.67 8.41
N TYR A 128 -12.21 -6.38 8.46
CA TYR A 128 -12.21 -7.84 8.45
C TYR A 128 -12.52 -8.44 9.84
N CYS A 129 -12.46 -7.64 10.91
CA CYS A 129 -12.77 -8.10 12.25
C CYS A 129 -14.27 -8.30 12.44
N PRO A 130 -14.74 -9.51 12.81
CA PRO A 130 -16.17 -9.73 13.06
C PRO A 130 -16.74 -8.83 14.15
N THR A 131 -15.96 -8.48 15.18
CA THR A 131 -16.37 -7.58 16.26
C THR A 131 -16.76 -6.18 15.76
N PHE A 132 -16.07 -5.65 14.74
CA PHE A 132 -16.34 -4.32 14.20
C PHE A 132 -17.23 -4.34 12.96
N TYR A 133 -17.25 -5.44 12.21
CA TYR A 133 -18.00 -5.53 10.96
C TYR A 133 -19.52 -5.37 11.15
N GLY A 134 -20.10 -5.99 12.18
CA GLY A 134 -21.53 -5.83 12.48
C GLY A 134 -21.93 -4.36 12.65
N PRO A 135 -21.33 -3.63 13.62
CA PRO A 135 -21.56 -2.19 13.78
C PRO A 135 -21.33 -1.35 12.51
N LEU A 136 -20.30 -1.68 11.72
CA LEU A 136 -19.99 -0.98 10.47
C LEU A 136 -21.10 -1.13 9.42
N THR A 137 -21.76 -2.29 9.38
CA THR A 137 -22.77 -2.60 8.37
C THR A 137 -24.18 -2.19 8.78
N THR A 138 -24.51 -2.17 10.07
CA THR A 138 -25.86 -1.86 10.55
C THR A 138 -26.07 -0.39 10.94
N GLY A 139 -25.01 0.34 11.30
CA GLY A 139 -25.12 1.73 11.72
C GLY A 139 -25.16 2.69 10.53
N ARG A 140 -26.23 3.48 10.36
CA ARG A 140 -26.40 4.41 9.21
C ARG A 140 -25.15 5.22 8.84
N VAL A 141 -24.51 5.84 9.84
CA VAL A 141 -23.29 6.65 9.63
C VAL A 141 -22.10 5.77 9.26
N LEU A 142 -21.93 4.63 9.94
CA LEU A 142 -20.81 3.73 9.70
C LEU A 142 -20.93 2.99 8.37
N THR A 143 -22.16 2.77 7.88
CA THR A 143 -22.41 2.23 6.55
C THR A 143 -21.86 3.19 5.49
N VAL A 144 -22.07 4.51 5.63
CA VAL A 144 -21.47 5.49 4.70
C VAL A 144 -19.94 5.41 4.72
N VAL A 145 -19.35 5.23 5.91
CA VAL A 145 -17.90 5.03 6.05
C VAL A 145 -17.45 3.74 5.36
N GLU A 146 -18.16 2.62 5.54
CA GLU A 146 -17.91 1.37 4.82
C GLU A 146 -17.89 1.61 3.31
N HIS A 147 -18.92 2.23 2.76
CA HIS A 147 -19.01 2.49 1.32
C HIS A 147 -17.85 3.37 0.83
N ALA A 148 -17.53 4.44 1.57
CA ALA A 148 -16.44 5.33 1.20
C ALA A 148 -15.09 4.58 1.14
N PHE A 149 -14.78 3.74 2.12
CA PHE A 149 -13.51 3.00 2.15
C PHE A 149 -13.49 1.74 1.28
N VAL A 150 -14.65 1.16 0.98
CA VAL A 150 -14.77 -0.02 0.10
C VAL A 150 -14.67 0.40 -1.37
N PHE A 151 -15.41 1.44 -1.78
CA PHE A 151 -15.53 1.85 -3.19
C PHE A 151 -14.57 2.98 -3.56
N LEU A 152 -14.29 3.88 -2.62
CA LEU A 152 -13.52 5.11 -2.87
C LEU A 152 -12.23 5.23 -2.03
N PRO A 153 -11.52 4.15 -1.65
CA PRO A 153 -10.34 4.30 -0.78
C PRO A 153 -9.27 5.20 -1.42
N TYR A 154 -9.15 5.19 -2.75
CA TYR A 154 -8.19 6.01 -3.48
C TYR A 154 -8.64 7.43 -3.76
N PHE A 155 -9.89 7.81 -3.49
CA PHE A 155 -10.30 9.22 -3.52
C PHE A 155 -9.54 10.02 -2.47
N PHE A 156 -9.37 9.45 -1.27
CA PHE A 156 -8.58 10.03 -0.19
C PHE A 156 -7.08 10.08 -0.49
N ARG A 157 -6.61 9.40 -1.55
CA ARG A 157 -5.19 9.44 -1.94
C ARG A 157 -4.75 10.83 -2.34
N ASP A 158 -5.66 11.65 -2.85
CA ASP A 158 -5.34 13.00 -3.33
C ASP A 158 -5.11 13.99 -2.18
N LEU A 159 -5.47 13.62 -0.95
CA LEU A 159 -5.25 14.43 0.26
C LEU A 159 -3.80 14.37 0.78
N VAL A 160 -2.97 13.48 0.23
CA VAL A 160 -1.56 13.33 0.61
C VAL A 160 -0.67 13.43 -0.63
N PRO A 161 0.59 13.91 -0.50
CA PRO A 161 1.50 14.05 -1.64
C PRO A 161 1.77 12.70 -2.32
N LYS A 162 2.16 12.74 -3.59
CA LYS A 162 2.38 11.55 -4.43
C LYS A 162 3.83 11.45 -4.87
N THR A 163 4.49 10.37 -4.48
CA THR A 163 5.78 10.02 -5.07
C THR A 163 5.61 9.16 -6.31
N SER A 164 6.66 9.08 -7.13
CA SER A 164 6.62 8.43 -8.43
C SER A 164 7.78 7.48 -8.62
N PHE A 165 7.45 6.21 -8.92
CA PHE A 165 8.42 5.22 -9.40
C PHE A 165 9.17 5.71 -10.65
N ARG A 166 8.50 6.46 -11.53
CA ARG A 166 9.11 6.99 -12.75
C ARG A 166 10.23 8.00 -12.42
N ALA A 167 10.02 8.84 -11.41
CA ALA A 167 11.06 9.77 -10.96
C ALA A 167 12.28 9.01 -10.42
N SER A 168 12.05 7.94 -9.65
CA SER A 168 13.12 7.08 -9.13
C SER A 168 13.92 6.38 -10.23
N MET A 169 13.29 6.01 -11.35
CA MET A 169 13.99 5.40 -12.49
C MET A 169 14.88 6.39 -13.25
N LYS A 170 14.52 7.67 -13.29
CA LYS A 170 15.27 8.70 -14.03
C LYS A 170 16.43 9.32 -13.26
N SER A 171 16.55 9.04 -11.96
CA SER A 171 17.60 9.62 -11.13
C SER A 171 18.86 8.74 -11.16
N ASP A 172 19.77 9.05 -12.07
CA ASP A 172 21.07 8.36 -12.18
C ASP A 172 22.03 8.77 -11.06
N THR A 173 21.91 10.01 -10.56
CA THR A 173 22.73 10.54 -9.46
C THR A 173 22.52 9.79 -8.14
N ASN A 174 21.35 9.20 -7.95
CA ASN A 174 20.95 8.52 -6.72
C ASN A 174 21.42 7.05 -6.67
N LYS A 175 22.09 6.53 -7.69
CA LYS A 175 22.49 5.11 -7.77
C LYS A 175 23.99 4.97 -8.04
N THR A 176 24.66 4.05 -7.34
CA THR A 176 25.98 3.59 -7.81
C THR A 176 25.82 2.73 -9.07
N GLU A 177 26.82 2.75 -9.95
CA GLU A 177 26.83 1.93 -11.17
C GLU A 177 26.58 0.45 -10.87
N GLY A 178 27.25 -0.10 -9.85
CA GLY A 178 27.08 -1.48 -9.43
C GLY A 178 25.69 -1.83 -8.88
N ASN A 179 24.88 -0.85 -8.48
CA ASN A 179 23.52 -1.07 -7.98
C ASN A 179 22.42 -0.58 -8.94
N ALA A 180 22.77 0.12 -10.02
CA ALA A 180 21.80 0.72 -10.92
C ALA A 180 20.83 -0.32 -11.52
N TYR A 181 21.37 -1.44 -12.02
CA TYR A 181 20.56 -2.52 -12.60
C TYR A 181 19.69 -3.23 -11.55
N PHE A 182 20.22 -3.48 -10.36
CA PHE A 182 19.44 -4.05 -9.25
C PHE A 182 18.25 -3.14 -8.91
N PHE A 183 18.48 -1.84 -8.73
CA PHE A 183 17.42 -0.89 -8.43
C PHE A 183 16.41 -0.73 -9.57
N PHE A 184 16.85 -0.83 -10.81
CA PHE A 184 15.97 -0.86 -11.97
C PHE A 184 14.98 -2.04 -11.90
N ILE A 185 15.47 -3.27 -11.65
CA ILE A 185 14.62 -4.45 -11.54
C ILE A 185 13.64 -4.32 -10.37
N VAL A 186 14.13 -4.05 -9.17
CA VAL A 186 13.26 -4.02 -7.97
C VAL A 186 12.23 -2.90 -8.03
N THR A 187 12.52 -1.79 -8.73
CA THR A 187 11.55 -0.72 -8.98
C THR A 187 10.40 -1.22 -9.86
N HIS A 188 10.70 -2.01 -10.91
CA HIS A 188 9.68 -2.60 -11.77
C HIS A 188 8.84 -3.65 -11.04
N VAL A 189 9.48 -4.54 -10.30
CA VAL A 189 8.82 -5.56 -9.47
C VAL A 189 7.89 -4.88 -8.46
N THR A 190 8.39 -3.85 -7.77
CA THR A 190 7.59 -3.11 -6.79
C THR A 190 6.42 -2.40 -7.46
N LYS A 191 6.62 -1.75 -8.62
CA LYS A 191 5.54 -1.11 -9.36
C LYS A 191 4.44 -2.10 -9.75
N LEU A 192 4.81 -3.31 -10.20
CA LEU A 192 3.86 -4.37 -10.54
C LEU A 192 3.11 -4.84 -9.28
N PHE A 193 3.83 -5.07 -8.19
CA PHE A 193 3.24 -5.45 -6.91
C PHE A 193 2.27 -4.39 -6.39
N TYR A 194 2.62 -3.09 -6.44
CA TYR A 194 1.72 -2.00 -6.02
C TYR A 194 0.44 -1.95 -6.84
N LEU A 195 0.55 -2.14 -8.16
CA LEU A 195 -0.61 -2.21 -9.03
C LEU A 195 -1.50 -3.39 -8.63
N TRP A 196 -0.90 -4.57 -8.47
CA TRP A 196 -1.64 -5.77 -8.07
C TRP A 196 -2.27 -5.62 -6.68
N ALA A 197 -1.51 -5.15 -5.69
CA ALA A 197 -1.98 -4.93 -4.31
C ALA A 197 -3.13 -3.93 -4.26
N LYS A 198 -3.06 -2.86 -5.06
CA LYS A 198 -4.15 -1.89 -5.18
C LYS A 198 -5.49 -2.54 -5.54
N TRP A 199 -5.47 -3.45 -6.52
CA TRP A 199 -6.70 -4.05 -7.07
C TRP A 199 -7.12 -5.31 -6.33
N TYR A 200 -6.20 -6.20 -6.00
CA TYR A 200 -6.55 -7.46 -5.33
C TYR A 200 -6.65 -7.31 -3.81
N ILE A 201 -5.69 -6.63 -3.19
CA ILE A 201 -5.74 -6.43 -1.73
C ILE A 201 -6.72 -5.30 -1.39
N GLY A 202 -6.60 -4.16 -2.08
CA GLY A 202 -7.37 -2.96 -1.78
C GLY A 202 -8.83 -2.98 -2.26
N PHE A 203 -9.17 -3.78 -3.26
CA PHE A 203 -10.51 -3.76 -3.87
C PHE A 203 -11.17 -5.15 -3.83
N PHE A 204 -10.57 -6.17 -4.41
CA PHE A 204 -11.17 -7.52 -4.48
C PHE A 204 -11.54 -8.08 -3.09
N PHE A 205 -10.60 -8.10 -2.14
CA PHE A 205 -10.91 -8.60 -0.80
C PHE A 205 -11.89 -7.73 0.00
N ASN A 206 -11.85 -6.41 -0.21
CA ASN A 206 -12.84 -5.52 0.41
C ASN A 206 -14.25 -5.80 -0.13
N TYR A 207 -14.39 -6.10 -1.42
CA TYR A 207 -15.65 -6.48 -2.03
C TYR A 207 -16.14 -7.85 -1.61
N LEU A 208 -15.25 -8.83 -1.52
CA LEU A 208 -15.60 -10.14 -0.98
C LEU A 208 -16.14 -10.03 0.44
N ARG A 209 -15.51 -9.18 1.27
CA ARG A 209 -16.03 -8.92 2.62
C ARG A 209 -17.36 -8.15 2.59
N TYR A 210 -17.50 -7.15 1.73
CA TYR A 210 -18.71 -6.34 1.57
C TYR A 210 -19.93 -7.18 1.18
N LEU A 211 -19.73 -8.14 0.27
CA LEU A 211 -20.74 -9.11 -0.16
C LEU A 211 -20.90 -10.29 0.82
N ASN A 212 -20.15 -10.29 1.94
CA ASN A 212 -20.12 -11.35 2.94
C ASN A 212 -19.82 -12.75 2.36
N LEU A 213 -18.93 -12.82 1.37
CA LEU A 213 -18.55 -14.05 0.65
C LEU A 213 -17.33 -14.76 1.27
N VAL A 214 -16.87 -14.32 2.44
CA VAL A 214 -15.65 -14.79 3.09
C VAL A 214 -15.99 -15.61 4.32
N ASN A 215 -15.65 -16.90 4.30
CA ASN A 215 -15.76 -17.77 5.47
C ASN A 215 -14.61 -17.55 6.48
N ASP A 216 -14.70 -18.16 7.66
CA ASP A 216 -13.73 -17.93 8.73
C ASP A 216 -12.30 -18.40 8.39
N ASN A 217 -12.16 -19.50 7.65
CA ASN A 217 -10.85 -19.98 7.21
C ASN A 217 -10.19 -19.03 6.19
N GLN A 218 -10.97 -18.53 5.23
CA GLN A 218 -10.49 -17.51 4.29
C GLN A 218 -10.14 -16.21 5.00
N ARG A 219 -10.92 -15.82 6.03
CA ARG A 219 -10.62 -14.64 6.85
C ARG A 219 -9.30 -14.79 7.61
N ARG A 220 -8.99 -15.99 8.13
CA ARG A 220 -7.68 -16.30 8.72
C ARG A 220 -6.54 -16.07 7.74
N GLU A 221 -6.73 -16.48 6.49
CA GLU A 221 -5.73 -16.29 5.45
C GLU A 221 -5.60 -14.82 5.02
N MET A 222 -6.71 -14.07 5.03
CA MET A 222 -6.71 -12.61 4.82
C MET A 222 -5.95 -11.89 5.94
N TYR A 223 -6.07 -12.30 7.21
CA TYR A 223 -5.26 -11.72 8.29
C TYR A 223 -3.77 -11.97 8.12
N ARG A 224 -3.37 -13.15 7.60
CA ARG A 224 -1.97 -13.40 7.26
C ARG A 224 -1.45 -12.43 6.22
N LEU A 225 -2.26 -12.20 5.18
CA LEU A 225 -1.95 -11.21 4.16
C LEU A 225 -1.82 -9.81 4.78
N LEU A 226 -2.71 -9.43 5.70
CA LEU A 226 -2.64 -8.15 6.39
C LEU A 226 -1.40 -8.00 7.30
N LEU A 227 -0.90 -9.08 7.90
CA LEU A 227 0.38 -9.10 8.61
C LEU A 227 1.57 -8.86 7.67
N PHE A 228 1.54 -9.40 6.44
CA PHE A 228 2.56 -9.07 5.44
C PHE A 228 2.41 -7.64 4.92
N SER A 229 1.18 -7.13 4.76
CA SER A 229 0.94 -5.74 4.43
C SER A 229 1.45 -4.77 5.51
N ALA A 230 1.29 -5.11 6.80
CA ALA A 230 1.86 -4.37 7.92
C ALA A 230 3.38 -4.28 7.86
N PHE A 231 4.04 -5.37 7.46
CA PHE A 231 5.47 -5.35 7.16
C PHE A 231 5.79 -4.36 6.04
N ALA A 232 5.05 -4.46 4.93
CA ALA A 232 5.31 -3.68 3.73
C ALA A 232 5.07 -2.18 3.92
N THR A 233 4.15 -1.76 4.80
CA THR A 233 3.83 -0.34 5.03
C THR A 233 4.65 0.29 6.15
N THR A 234 4.91 -0.43 7.25
CA THR A 234 5.52 0.17 8.45
C THR A 234 6.94 -0.34 8.68
N VAL A 235 7.16 -1.65 8.62
CA VAL A 235 8.50 -2.23 8.86
C VAL A 235 9.47 -1.86 7.74
N SER A 236 9.00 -1.77 6.50
CA SER A 236 9.80 -1.32 5.34
C SER A 236 10.41 0.08 5.54
N MET A 237 9.66 1.01 6.13
CA MET A 237 10.13 2.36 6.46
C MET A 237 11.25 2.32 7.51
N PHE A 238 11.16 1.39 8.45
CA PHE A 238 12.21 1.13 9.42
C PHE A 238 13.46 0.52 8.77
N LEU A 239 13.31 -0.45 7.85
CA LEU A 239 14.42 -1.00 7.06
C LEU A 239 15.16 0.08 6.26
N HIS A 240 14.44 1.06 5.70
CA HIS A 240 15.08 2.21 5.05
C HIS A 240 15.87 3.08 6.03
N THR A 241 15.35 3.28 7.24
CA THR A 241 16.09 3.99 8.29
C THR A 241 17.38 3.26 8.68
N LEU A 242 17.32 1.92 8.78
CA LEU A 242 18.52 1.10 9.01
C LEU A 242 19.52 1.24 7.85
N LYS A 243 19.03 1.19 6.61
CA LYS A 243 19.83 1.43 5.41
C LYS A 243 20.52 2.79 5.44
N PHE A 244 19.76 3.85 5.67
CA PHE A 244 20.26 5.23 5.68
C PHE A 244 21.30 5.46 6.78
N LYS A 245 21.14 4.84 7.95
CA LYS A 245 22.11 4.89 9.04
C LYS A 245 23.30 3.95 8.88
N GLY A 246 23.35 3.15 7.80
CA GLY A 246 24.41 2.19 7.56
C GLY A 246 24.36 0.92 8.44
N TYR A 247 23.25 0.68 9.16
CA TYR A 247 22.97 -0.57 9.89
C TYR A 247 22.47 -1.70 9.00
N MET A 248 22.20 -1.44 7.73
CA MET A 248 21.87 -2.49 6.77
C MET A 248 22.36 -2.09 5.39
N GLY A 249 22.92 -3.04 4.62
CA GLY A 249 23.27 -2.78 3.23
C GLY A 249 22.02 -2.46 2.39
N PRO A 250 22.12 -1.62 1.35
CA PRO A 250 20.98 -1.25 0.51
C PRO A 250 20.29 -2.44 -0.15
N ARG A 251 21.07 -3.40 -0.69
CA ARG A 251 20.51 -4.63 -1.28
C ARG A 251 19.80 -5.49 -0.23
N THR A 252 20.42 -5.69 0.93
CA THR A 252 19.84 -6.47 2.03
C THR A 252 18.51 -5.88 2.49
N ALA A 253 18.47 -4.57 2.75
CA ALA A 253 17.23 -3.89 3.14
C ALA A 253 16.11 -4.08 2.11
N PHE A 254 16.46 -3.99 0.82
CA PHE A 254 15.50 -4.24 -0.25
C PHE A 254 15.07 -5.68 -0.41
N LEU A 255 15.98 -6.64 -0.29
CA LEU A 255 15.65 -8.07 -0.37
C LEU A 255 14.76 -8.49 0.80
N THR A 256 15.05 -7.99 2.01
CA THR A 256 14.18 -8.16 3.18
C THR A 256 12.80 -7.56 2.94
N TYR A 257 12.72 -6.40 2.29
CA TYR A 257 11.45 -5.83 1.86
C TYR A 257 10.72 -6.69 0.82
N MET A 258 11.41 -7.19 -0.21
CA MET A 258 10.82 -8.06 -1.24
C MET A 258 10.35 -9.41 -0.67
N ALA A 259 10.96 -9.90 0.40
CA ALA A 259 10.52 -11.12 1.06
C ALA A 259 9.05 -11.04 1.52
N SER A 260 8.57 -9.86 1.93
CA SER A 260 7.16 -9.69 2.28
C SER A 260 6.23 -9.82 1.07
N TYR A 261 6.69 -9.50 -0.14
CA TYR A 261 5.89 -9.67 -1.36
C TYR A 261 5.74 -11.15 -1.70
N LEU A 262 6.82 -11.91 -1.62
CA LEU A 262 6.77 -13.37 -1.82
C LEU A 262 5.83 -14.03 -0.82
N ALA A 263 5.91 -13.61 0.45
CA ALA A 263 5.04 -14.12 1.49
C ALA A 263 3.56 -13.68 1.30
N THR A 264 3.34 -12.49 0.73
CA THR A 264 2.01 -12.05 0.29
C THR A 264 1.47 -12.95 -0.81
N PHE A 265 2.26 -13.25 -1.85
CA PHE A 265 1.85 -14.18 -2.91
C PHE A 265 1.58 -15.59 -2.39
N TYR A 266 2.38 -16.08 -1.45
CA TYR A 266 2.08 -17.34 -0.76
C TYR A 266 0.70 -17.32 -0.09
N SER A 267 0.33 -16.21 0.55
CA SER A 267 -1.00 -16.04 1.15
C SER A 267 -2.12 -16.06 0.11
N ILE A 268 -1.86 -15.54 -1.08
CA ILE A 268 -2.80 -15.57 -2.21
C ILE A 268 -2.98 -16.98 -2.77
N VAL A 269 -1.90 -17.74 -2.92
CA VAL A 269 -1.99 -19.16 -3.33
C VAL A 269 -2.87 -19.92 -2.35
N ARG A 270 -2.80 -19.62 -1.06
CA ARG A 270 -3.64 -20.24 -0.03
C ARG A 270 -5.11 -19.79 -0.06
N LEU A 271 -5.40 -18.68 -0.73
CA LEU A 271 -6.75 -18.16 -0.99
C LEU A 271 -7.31 -18.61 -2.36
N TYR A 272 -6.63 -19.50 -3.11
CA TYR A 272 -7.03 -19.84 -4.49
C TYR A 272 -8.49 -20.28 -4.65
N THR A 273 -9.05 -20.98 -3.67
CA THR A 273 -10.47 -21.42 -3.71
C THR A 273 -11.43 -20.24 -3.74
N LEU A 274 -11.08 -19.13 -3.09
CA LEU A 274 -11.86 -17.88 -3.12
C LEU A 274 -11.79 -17.22 -4.50
N PHE A 275 -10.65 -17.29 -5.18
CA PHE A 275 -10.50 -16.80 -6.55
C PHE A 275 -11.31 -17.64 -7.54
N LEU A 276 -11.24 -18.97 -7.42
CA LEU A 276 -12.01 -19.89 -8.28
C LEU A 276 -13.52 -19.82 -8.01
N GLY A 277 -13.93 -19.62 -6.76
CA GLY A 277 -15.34 -19.46 -6.40
C GLY A 277 -15.94 -18.12 -6.85
N GLN A 278 -15.11 -17.13 -7.17
CA GLN A 278 -15.53 -15.76 -7.46
C GLN A 278 -14.95 -15.25 -8.77
N THR A 279 -14.92 -16.12 -9.80
CA THR A 279 -14.33 -15.80 -11.11
C THR A 279 -14.88 -14.52 -11.75
N PRO A 280 -16.17 -14.13 -11.63
CA PRO A 280 -16.62 -12.85 -12.18
C PRO A 280 -15.93 -11.67 -11.51
N LEU A 281 -15.81 -11.69 -10.18
CA LEU A 281 -15.17 -10.62 -9.41
C LEU A 281 -13.66 -10.54 -9.68
N VAL A 282 -13.00 -11.69 -9.86
CA VAL A 282 -11.60 -11.76 -10.31
C VAL A 282 -11.45 -11.13 -11.70
N GLY A 283 -12.32 -11.48 -12.64
CA GLY A 283 -12.32 -10.92 -14.00
C GLY A 283 -12.49 -9.40 -14.00
N ILE A 284 -13.46 -8.88 -13.25
CA ILE A 284 -13.69 -7.43 -13.09
C ILE A 284 -12.45 -6.74 -12.52
N THR A 285 -11.86 -7.32 -11.48
CA THR A 285 -10.65 -6.79 -10.84
C THR A 285 -9.46 -6.77 -11.81
N LEU A 286 -9.28 -7.83 -12.59
CA LEU A 286 -8.24 -7.94 -13.61
C LEU A 286 -8.43 -6.89 -14.72
N VAL A 287 -9.63 -6.76 -15.26
CA VAL A 287 -9.95 -5.75 -16.27
C VAL A 287 -9.69 -4.35 -15.73
N ALA A 288 -10.15 -4.04 -14.52
CA ALA A 288 -9.91 -2.74 -13.90
C ALA A 288 -8.40 -2.46 -13.69
N MET A 289 -7.63 -3.48 -13.30
CA MET A 289 -6.18 -3.40 -13.21
C MET A 289 -5.52 -3.13 -14.57
N LEU A 290 -5.94 -3.84 -15.62
CA LEU A 290 -5.42 -3.65 -16.97
C LEU A 290 -5.78 -2.29 -17.54
N LEU A 291 -7.02 -1.82 -17.37
CA LEU A 291 -7.45 -0.47 -17.75
C LEU A 291 -6.66 0.60 -16.98
N ASN A 292 -6.38 0.40 -15.70
CA ASN A 292 -5.54 1.32 -14.95
C ASN A 292 -4.10 1.39 -15.49
N ARG A 293 -3.57 0.27 -15.98
CA ARG A 293 -2.21 0.22 -16.54
C ARG A 293 -2.14 0.73 -17.98
N PHE A 294 -3.07 0.32 -18.82
CA PHE A 294 -3.02 0.47 -20.28
C PHE A 294 -4.08 1.41 -20.84
N GLY A 295 -4.99 1.95 -20.03
CA GLY A 295 -6.06 2.84 -20.49
C GLY A 295 -5.53 4.07 -21.24
N HIS A 296 -4.34 4.56 -20.89
CA HIS A 296 -3.69 5.65 -21.62
C HIS A 296 -3.23 5.27 -23.04
N LEU A 297 -3.01 3.99 -23.32
CA LEU A 297 -2.72 3.48 -24.67
C LEU A 297 -4.01 3.31 -25.46
N LEU A 298 -5.07 2.84 -24.80
CA LEU A 298 -6.38 2.59 -25.41
C LEU A 298 -7.07 3.89 -25.83
N VAL A 299 -7.09 4.90 -24.97
CA VAL A 299 -7.75 6.19 -25.25
C VAL A 299 -7.04 6.98 -26.37
N GLY A 300 -5.84 6.56 -26.80
CA GLY A 300 -5.07 7.26 -27.82
C GLY A 300 -4.57 8.63 -27.33
N LYS A 301 -3.42 9.07 -27.86
CA LYS A 301 -2.85 10.39 -27.47
C LYS A 301 -3.78 11.55 -27.83
N ASN A 302 -4.59 11.40 -28.89
CA ASN A 302 -5.46 12.46 -29.41
C ASN A 302 -6.70 12.67 -28.53
N CYS A 303 -7.35 11.62 -28.02
CA CYS A 303 -8.50 11.79 -27.13
C CYS A 303 -8.07 12.30 -25.74
N LEU A 304 -6.89 11.90 -25.25
CA LEU A 304 -6.29 12.46 -24.03
C LEU A 304 -5.96 13.96 -24.16
N ALA A 305 -5.54 14.40 -25.35
CA ALA A 305 -5.31 15.81 -25.64
C ALA A 305 -6.64 16.60 -25.68
N MET A 306 -7.70 16.04 -26.28
CA MET A 306 -9.04 16.65 -26.31
C MET A 306 -9.69 16.73 -24.92
N LEU A 307 -9.40 15.78 -24.03
CA LEU A 307 -9.84 15.78 -22.63
C LEU A 307 -8.94 16.64 -21.72
N GLY A 308 -7.98 17.39 -22.27
CA GLY A 308 -7.18 18.37 -21.54
C GLY A 308 -6.05 17.79 -20.67
N GLY A 309 -5.54 16.59 -20.98
CA GLY A 309 -4.31 16.02 -20.38
C GLY A 309 -4.41 15.60 -18.89
N GLU A 310 -5.24 16.26 -18.10
CA GLU A 310 -5.40 16.04 -16.65
C GLU A 310 -6.62 15.17 -16.30
N ARG A 311 -7.47 14.81 -17.27
CA ARG A 311 -8.76 14.12 -17.03
C ARG A 311 -8.75 12.59 -17.14
N ALA A 312 -7.62 11.96 -17.47
CA ALA A 312 -7.47 10.49 -17.38
C ALA A 312 -7.87 9.86 -16.01
N PRO A 313 -7.73 10.54 -14.85
CA PRO A 313 -8.23 10.02 -13.57
C PRO A 313 -9.76 9.89 -13.51
N LEU A 314 -10.50 10.72 -14.23
CA LEU A 314 -11.97 10.73 -14.21
C LEU A 314 -12.56 9.44 -14.79
N LEU A 315 -11.91 8.84 -15.79
CA LEU A 315 -12.31 7.55 -16.34
C LEU A 315 -12.20 6.41 -15.31
N GLY A 316 -11.11 6.41 -14.53
CA GLY A 316 -10.95 5.44 -13.44
C GLY A 316 -11.99 5.62 -12.34
N GLN A 317 -12.34 6.88 -12.03
CA GLN A 317 -13.39 7.20 -11.04
C GLN A 317 -14.79 6.84 -11.55
N ALA A 318 -15.10 7.11 -12.81
CA ALA A 318 -16.37 6.72 -13.44
C ALA A 318 -16.54 5.19 -13.40
N TRP A 319 -15.48 4.43 -13.70
CA TRP A 319 -15.50 2.97 -13.58
C TRP A 319 -15.78 2.49 -12.14
N GLN A 320 -15.18 3.16 -11.14
CA GLN A 320 -15.45 2.87 -9.72
C GLN A 320 -16.91 3.13 -9.36
N LEU A 321 -17.51 4.22 -9.83
CA LEU A 321 -18.91 4.56 -9.60
C LEU A 321 -19.87 3.56 -10.26
N VAL A 322 -19.59 3.15 -11.50
CA VAL A 322 -20.39 2.10 -12.18
C VAL A 322 -20.30 0.78 -11.42
N THR A 323 -19.08 0.38 -11.04
CA THR A 323 -18.88 -0.85 -10.26
C THR A 323 -19.57 -0.78 -8.91
N MET A 324 -19.55 0.39 -8.25
CA MET A 324 -20.25 0.63 -6.99
C MET A 324 -21.77 0.48 -7.16
N GLY A 325 -22.39 1.16 -8.14
CA GLY A 325 -23.84 1.08 -8.36
C GLY A 325 -24.31 -0.35 -8.63
N LEU A 326 -23.52 -1.11 -9.39
CA LEU A 326 -23.80 -2.51 -9.67
C LEU A 326 -23.69 -3.41 -8.44
N LEU A 327 -22.64 -3.25 -7.63
CA LEU A 327 -22.45 -4.05 -6.40
C LEU A 327 -23.45 -3.69 -5.31
N LEU A 328 -23.88 -2.43 -5.25
CA LEU A 328 -24.97 -2.00 -4.37
C LEU A 328 -26.25 -2.75 -4.70
N GLY A 329 -26.61 -2.83 -5.99
CA GLY A 329 -27.78 -3.59 -6.42
C GLY A 329 -27.68 -5.09 -6.16
N VAL A 330 -26.47 -5.68 -6.22
CA VAL A 330 -26.27 -7.08 -5.79
C VAL A 330 -26.50 -7.26 -4.29
N ARG A 331 -25.92 -6.40 -3.44
CA ARG A 331 -26.07 -6.51 -1.98
C ARG A 331 -27.52 -6.33 -1.52
N SER A 332 -28.27 -5.44 -2.18
CA SER A 332 -29.69 -5.21 -1.87
C SER A 332 -30.62 -6.28 -2.46
N GLY A 333 -30.09 -7.29 -3.17
CA GLY A 333 -30.88 -8.34 -3.81
C GLY A 333 -31.60 -7.90 -5.09
N TYR A 334 -31.36 -6.68 -5.60
CA TYR A 334 -31.94 -6.19 -6.86
C TYR A 334 -31.28 -6.83 -8.09
N PHE A 335 -30.00 -7.22 -7.99
CA PHE A 335 -29.27 -7.87 -9.07
C PHE A 335 -28.71 -9.22 -8.63
N GLY A 336 -28.91 -10.25 -9.45
CA GLY A 336 -28.13 -11.48 -9.35
C GLY A 336 -26.69 -11.24 -9.81
N MET A 337 -25.74 -12.04 -9.31
CA MET A 337 -24.34 -12.02 -9.77
C MET A 337 -24.19 -12.23 -11.29
N GLU A 338 -25.16 -12.91 -11.91
CA GLU A 338 -25.24 -13.09 -13.36
C GLU A 338 -25.63 -11.79 -14.09
N MET A 339 -26.53 -10.98 -13.53
CA MET A 339 -26.87 -9.68 -14.12
C MET A 339 -25.72 -8.70 -13.95
N LEU A 340 -25.01 -8.75 -12.81
CA LEU A 340 -23.77 -8.00 -12.59
C LEU A 340 -22.75 -8.28 -13.69
N SER A 341 -22.48 -9.56 -13.98
CA SER A 341 -21.50 -9.93 -15.01
C SER A 341 -21.94 -9.46 -16.39
N ARG A 342 -23.22 -9.59 -16.75
CA ARG A 342 -23.76 -9.11 -18.03
C ARG A 342 -23.66 -7.60 -18.19
N VAL A 343 -24.02 -6.82 -17.16
CA VAL A 343 -23.94 -5.34 -17.24
C VAL A 343 -22.49 -4.88 -17.27
N LEU A 344 -21.60 -5.53 -16.53
CA LEU A 344 -20.17 -5.22 -16.62
C LEU A 344 -19.59 -5.58 -17.98
N ILE A 345 -19.90 -6.76 -18.55
CA ILE A 345 -19.49 -7.12 -19.91
C ILE A 345 -20.02 -6.07 -20.89
N ALA A 346 -21.30 -5.71 -20.81
CA ALA A 346 -21.89 -4.68 -21.65
C ALA A 346 -21.21 -3.31 -21.47
N THR A 347 -20.84 -2.92 -20.24
CA THR A 347 -20.14 -1.67 -19.97
C THR A 347 -18.70 -1.71 -20.51
N VAL A 348 -17.99 -2.82 -20.34
CA VAL A 348 -16.65 -3.01 -20.93
C VAL A 348 -16.74 -2.97 -22.46
N CYS A 349 -17.73 -3.64 -23.06
CA CYS A 349 -17.94 -3.65 -24.50
C CYS A 349 -18.33 -2.27 -25.03
N ALA A 350 -19.25 -1.57 -24.37
CA ALA A 350 -19.64 -0.20 -24.72
C ALA A 350 -18.48 0.78 -24.57
N PHE A 351 -17.66 0.61 -23.52
CA PHE A 351 -16.47 1.41 -23.33
C PHE A 351 -15.39 1.09 -24.38
N GLY A 352 -15.22 -0.19 -24.73
CA GLY A 352 -14.36 -0.61 -25.84
C GLY A 352 -14.80 0.00 -27.16
N ALA A 353 -16.09 -0.07 -27.49
CA ALA A 353 -16.67 0.50 -28.70
C ALA A 353 -16.71 2.04 -28.74
N TRP A 354 -16.55 2.71 -27.58
CA TRP A 354 -16.40 4.16 -27.53
C TRP A 354 -14.93 4.60 -27.72
N VAL A 355 -14.00 3.71 -27.39
CA VAL A 355 -12.55 3.97 -27.44
C VAL A 355 -11.93 3.58 -28.79
N PHE A 356 -12.46 2.55 -29.45
CA PHE A 356 -12.14 2.14 -30.82
C PHE A 356 -13.17 2.69 -31.80
#